data_AF-A0A839ZVM8-F1
#
_entry.id   AF-A0A839ZVM8-F1
#
_cell.length_a   1.000
_cell.length_b   1.000
_cell.length_c   1.000
_cell.angle_alpha   90.00
_cell.angle_beta   90.00
_cell.angle_gamma   90.00
#
_symmetry.space_group_name_H-M   'P 1'
#
loop_
_entity.id
_entity.type
_entity.pdbx_description
1 polymer ?
#
loop_
_entity_poly.entity_id
_entity_poly.type
_entity_poly.pdbx_seq_one_letter_code
_entity_poly.pdbx_strand_id
1 'polypeptide(L)'
;MAVQAGGGRIGESARNLAFINYALLFSAVFFAGVPALIAAIIAYSQRDEAPPPIGSHYSFQIRIFWVAFVIALAAGLCFLGAIVSIAGELFQVTRLEGWKVPDQVQVRLSDVTVDRTLIVLFAGTGLFSAIGGLWLIFAPALGFIRLASAQGMGHSARS
;
A
#
# COMPACT_ATOMS: atom_id res chain seq x y z
N MET A 1 33.32 -24.48 -19.09
CA MET A 1 33.36 -23.05 -18.70
C MET A 1 32.13 -22.26 -19.15
N ALA A 2 31.54 -22.52 -20.34
CA ALA A 2 30.35 -21.78 -20.82
C ALA A 2 29.07 -21.94 -19.97
N VAL A 3 28.83 -23.12 -19.37
CA VAL A 3 27.61 -23.40 -18.58
C VAL A 3 27.58 -22.62 -17.25
N GLN A 4 28.74 -22.42 -16.59
CA GLN A 4 28.81 -21.63 -15.36
C GLN A 4 28.57 -20.13 -15.60
N ALA A 5 29.01 -19.59 -16.74
CA ALA A 5 28.78 -18.20 -17.10
C ALA A 5 27.29 -17.88 -17.35
N GLY A 6 26.54 -18.84 -17.92
CA GLY A 6 25.09 -18.71 -18.13
C GLY A 6 24.31 -18.70 -16.81
N GLY A 7 24.62 -19.61 -15.89
CA GLY A 7 23.96 -19.67 -14.58
C GLY A 7 24.19 -18.42 -13.72
N GLY A 8 25.41 -17.86 -13.74
CA GLY A 8 25.74 -16.63 -13.01
C GLY A 8 24.92 -15.42 -13.47
N ARG A 9 24.74 -15.24 -14.78
CA ARG A 9 23.94 -14.14 -15.35
C ARG A 9 22.47 -14.22 -14.95
N ILE A 10 21.89 -15.42 -14.94
CA ILE A 10 20.48 -15.61 -14.55
C ILE A 10 20.27 -15.24 -13.08
N GLY A 11 21.18 -15.65 -12.19
CA GLY A 11 21.13 -15.29 -10.77
C GLY A 11 21.25 -13.78 -10.53
N GLU A 12 22.12 -13.10 -11.28
CA GLU A 12 22.28 -11.65 -11.19
C GLU A 12 21.04 -10.90 -11.70
N SER A 13 20.46 -11.31 -12.83
CA SER A 13 19.22 -10.74 -13.36
C SER A 13 18.06 -10.90 -12.38
N ALA A 14 17.90 -12.09 -11.78
CA ALA A 14 16.87 -12.34 -10.76
C ALA A 14 17.06 -11.44 -9.52
N ARG A 15 18.31 -11.24 -9.09
CA ARG A 15 18.62 -10.35 -7.97
C ARG A 15 18.30 -8.89 -8.29
N ASN A 16 18.66 -8.42 -9.48
CA ASN A 16 18.35 -7.05 -9.92
C ASN A 16 16.85 -6.82 -9.99
N LEU A 17 16.09 -7.80 -10.49
CA LEU A 17 14.64 -7.74 -10.52
C LEU A 17 14.04 -7.68 -9.10
N ALA A 18 14.57 -8.44 -8.14
CA ALA A 18 14.16 -8.36 -6.74
C ALA A 18 14.44 -6.98 -6.12
N PHE A 19 15.55 -6.32 -6.47
CA PHE A 19 15.83 -4.93 -6.05
C PHE A 19 14.82 -3.94 -6.63
N ILE A 20 14.54 -4.04 -7.93
CA ILE A 20 13.51 -3.22 -8.60
C ILE A 20 12.16 -3.41 -7.90
N ASN A 21 11.85 -4.64 -7.48
CA ASN A 21 10.60 -4.93 -6.81
C ASN A 21 10.47 -4.24 -5.44
N TYR A 22 11.55 -4.16 -4.67
CA TYR A 22 11.57 -3.36 -3.44
C TYR A 22 11.43 -1.86 -3.72
N ALA A 23 12.06 -1.36 -4.79
CA ALA A 23 11.90 0.03 -5.20
C ALA A 23 10.45 0.34 -5.59
N LEU A 24 9.78 -0.55 -6.33
CA LEU A 24 8.36 -0.42 -6.66
C LEU A 24 7.48 -0.39 -5.41
N LEU A 25 7.72 -1.27 -4.43
CA LEU A 25 7.00 -1.23 -3.15
C LEU A 25 7.19 0.10 -2.42
N PHE A 26 8.40 0.64 -2.38
CA PHE A 26 8.67 1.95 -1.79
C PHE A 26 7.97 3.08 -2.57
N SER A 27 8.05 3.07 -3.90
CA SER A 27 7.42 4.07 -4.76
C SER A 27 5.90 4.11 -4.62
N ALA A 28 5.27 3.03 -4.15
CA ALA A 28 3.83 2.95 -3.98
C ALA A 28 3.23 4.06 -3.10
N VAL A 29 4.00 4.59 -2.14
CA VAL A 29 3.58 5.71 -1.28
C VAL A 29 3.27 6.98 -2.10
N PHE A 30 3.95 7.19 -3.23
CA PHE A 30 3.80 8.40 -4.05
C PHE A 30 2.75 8.27 -5.15
N PHE A 31 2.38 7.04 -5.52
CA PHE A 31 1.52 6.75 -6.67
C PHE A 31 0.28 5.94 -6.28
N ALA A 32 -0.28 6.22 -5.10
CA ALA A 32 -1.52 5.63 -4.61
C ALA A 32 -1.56 4.09 -4.67
N GLY A 33 -0.43 3.42 -4.42
CA GLY A 33 -0.38 1.95 -4.37
C GLY A 33 -0.19 1.22 -5.70
N VAL A 34 -0.29 1.89 -6.86
CA VAL A 34 -0.18 1.22 -8.18
C VAL A 34 1.15 0.46 -8.35
N PRO A 35 2.32 1.05 -8.04
CA PRO A 35 3.59 0.33 -8.08
C PRO A 35 3.62 -0.93 -7.19
N ALA A 36 2.95 -0.94 -6.04
CA ALA A 36 2.92 -2.11 -5.16
C ALA A 36 2.14 -3.28 -5.78
N LEU A 37 1.11 -3.02 -6.58
CA LEU A 37 0.39 -4.07 -7.31
C LEU A 37 1.28 -4.70 -8.38
N ILE A 38 2.01 -3.88 -9.14
CA ILE A 38 2.99 -4.37 -10.12
C ILE A 38 4.05 -5.21 -9.41
N ALA A 39 4.53 -4.74 -8.26
CA ALA A 39 5.52 -5.47 -7.49
C ALA A 39 5.00 -6.83 -6.99
N ALA A 40 3.75 -6.90 -6.56
CA ALA A 40 3.12 -8.15 -6.15
C ALA A 40 3.02 -9.13 -7.33
N ILE A 41 2.58 -8.67 -8.51
CA ILE A 41 2.49 -9.52 -9.71
C ILE A 41 3.85 -10.11 -10.06
N ILE A 42 4.91 -9.28 -10.11
CA ILE A 42 6.27 -9.74 -10.37
C ILE A 42 6.70 -10.77 -9.33
N ALA A 43 6.45 -10.51 -8.05
CA ALA A 43 6.84 -11.44 -6.99
C ALA A 43 6.11 -12.78 -7.09
N TYR A 44 4.80 -12.77 -7.37
CA TYR A 44 4.02 -13.99 -7.58
C TYR A 44 4.50 -14.80 -8.79
N SER A 45 4.89 -14.12 -9.87
CA SER A 45 5.41 -14.76 -11.08
C SER A 45 6.79 -15.38 -10.84
N GLN A 46 7.70 -14.65 -10.19
CA GLN A 46 9.11 -15.04 -10.09
C GLN A 46 9.45 -15.91 -8.89
N ARG A 47 8.58 -16.00 -7.87
CA ARG A 47 8.91 -16.68 -6.59
C ARG A 47 9.35 -18.14 -6.77
N ASP A 48 8.76 -18.86 -7.72
CA ASP A 48 8.94 -20.31 -7.90
C ASP A 48 10.05 -20.62 -8.91
N GLU A 49 10.36 -19.66 -9.80
CA GLU A 49 11.40 -19.78 -10.83
C GLU A 49 12.78 -19.27 -10.35
N ALA A 50 12.80 -18.39 -9.34
CA ALA A 50 14.02 -17.79 -8.84
C ALA A 50 14.83 -18.75 -7.94
N PRO A 51 16.18 -18.62 -7.91
CA PRO A 51 17.02 -19.36 -6.97
C PRO A 51 16.56 -19.20 -5.51
N PRO A 52 16.73 -20.21 -4.64
CA PRO A 52 16.12 -20.23 -3.30
C PRO A 52 16.34 -18.98 -2.43
N PRO A 53 17.56 -18.38 -2.39
CA PRO A 53 17.76 -17.15 -1.63
C PRO A 53 16.89 -15.99 -2.14
N ILE A 54 16.70 -15.87 -3.46
CA ILE A 54 15.94 -14.79 -4.10
C ILE A 54 14.44 -15.05 -4.00
N GLY A 55 13.99 -16.31 -4.17
CA GLY A 55 12.58 -16.70 -4.00
C GLY A 55 12.02 -16.33 -2.62
N SER A 56 12.86 -16.39 -1.58
CA SER A 56 12.48 -15.94 -0.23
C SER A 56 12.20 -14.43 -0.14
N HIS A 57 12.91 -13.60 -0.91
CA HIS A 57 12.63 -12.16 -0.97
C HIS A 57 11.30 -11.87 -1.65
N TYR A 58 10.96 -12.58 -2.74
CA TYR A 58 9.65 -12.46 -3.38
C TYR A 58 8.52 -12.85 -2.42
N SER A 59 8.70 -13.92 -1.64
CA SER A 59 7.74 -14.31 -0.60
C SER A 59 7.55 -13.22 0.46
N PHE A 60 8.63 -12.53 0.84
CA PHE A 60 8.55 -11.41 1.77
C PHE A 60 7.87 -10.18 1.14
N GLN A 61 8.19 -9.85 -0.11
CA GLN A 61 7.56 -8.75 -0.85
C GLN A 61 6.05 -8.93 -0.98
N ILE A 62 5.59 -10.15 -1.22
CA ILE A 62 4.16 -10.51 -1.22
C ILE A 62 3.52 -10.19 0.14
N ARG A 63 4.19 -10.52 1.26
CA ARG A 63 3.68 -10.19 2.61
C ARG A 63 3.63 -8.68 2.83
N ILE A 64 4.64 -7.93 2.39
CA ILE A 64 4.63 -6.46 2.47
C ILE A 64 3.41 -5.91 1.76
N PHE A 65 3.15 -6.37 0.53
CA PHE A 65 2.00 -5.95 -0.27
C PHE A 65 0.69 -6.18 0.47
N TRP A 66 0.44 -7.38 0.99
CA TRP A 66 -0.83 -7.69 1.65
C TRP A 66 -1.05 -6.89 2.94
N VAL A 67 0.00 -6.67 3.74
CA VAL A 67 -0.11 -5.81 4.92
C VAL A 67 -0.42 -4.37 4.51
N ALA A 68 0.30 -3.83 3.52
CA ALA A 68 0.03 -2.49 3.00
C ALA A 68 -1.39 -2.37 2.43
N PHE A 69 -1.85 -3.40 1.71
CA PHE A 69 -3.18 -3.46 1.10
C PHE A 69 -4.29 -3.44 2.15
N VAL A 70 -4.15 -4.23 3.23
CA VAL A 70 -5.14 -4.24 4.32
C VAL A 70 -5.18 -2.88 5.04
N ILE A 71 -4.03 -2.26 5.28
CA ILE A 71 -3.97 -0.93 5.90
C ILE A 71 -4.62 0.12 4.97
N ALA A 72 -4.33 0.08 3.68
CA ALA A 72 -4.92 0.96 2.68
C ALA A 72 -6.44 0.75 2.57
N LEU A 73 -6.91 -0.50 2.65
CA LEU A 73 -8.34 -0.82 2.67
C LEU A 73 -9.02 -0.24 3.92
N ALA A 74 -8.41 -0.35 5.10
CA ALA A 74 -8.92 0.25 6.33
C ALA A 74 -9.01 1.79 6.20
N ALA A 75 -7.97 2.44 5.67
CA ALA A 75 -7.98 3.88 5.39
C ALA A 75 -9.11 4.25 4.40
N GLY A 76 -9.26 3.48 3.32
CA GLY A 76 -10.30 3.68 2.31
C GLY A 76 -11.71 3.52 2.86
N LEU A 77 -11.94 2.57 3.77
CA LEU A 77 -13.23 2.40 4.44
C LEU A 77 -13.55 3.58 5.38
N CYS A 78 -12.56 4.08 6.13
CA CYS A 78 -12.75 5.28 6.94
C CYS A 78 -13.08 6.50 6.08
N PHE A 79 -12.35 6.67 4.97
CA PHE A 79 -12.57 7.77 4.04
C PHE A 79 -13.95 7.70 3.37
N LEU A 80 -14.34 6.51 2.89
CA LEU A 80 -15.65 6.27 2.31
C LEU A 80 -16.76 6.51 3.34
N GLY A 81 -16.58 6.06 4.58
CA GLY A 81 -17.48 6.35 5.69
C GLY A 81 -17.67 7.84 5.90
N ALA A 82 -16.59 8.64 5.85
CA ALA A 82 -16.67 10.09 6.00
C ALA A 82 -17.50 10.72 4.87
N ILE A 83 -17.27 10.29 3.61
CA ILE A 83 -18.05 10.76 2.46
C ILE A 83 -19.53 10.42 2.62
N VAL A 84 -19.87 9.19 3.03
CA VAL A 84 -21.25 8.75 3.23
C VAL A 84 -21.94 9.55 4.32
N SER A 85 -21.26 9.84 5.43
CA SER A 85 -21.80 10.67 6.51
C SER A 85 -22.11 12.09 6.02
N ILE A 86 -21.18 12.73 5.30
CA ILE A 86 -21.39 14.08 4.73
C ILE A 86 -22.55 14.08 3.72
N ALA A 87 -22.61 13.09 2.84
CA ALA A 87 -23.69 12.96 1.86
C ALA A 87 -25.05 12.75 2.54
N GLY A 88 -25.09 11.99 3.63
CA GLY A 88 -26.28 11.77 4.45
C GLY A 88 -26.81 13.05 5.07
N GLU A 89 -25.95 13.87 5.66
CA GLU A 89 -26.30 15.19 6.21
C GLU A 89 -26.88 16.11 5.11
N LEU A 90 -26.21 16.20 3.96
CA LEU A 90 -26.68 17.00 2.82
C LEU A 90 -28.07 16.55 2.32
N PHE A 91 -28.29 15.23 2.24
CA PHE A 91 -29.58 14.68 1.81
C PHE A 91 -30.70 15.01 2.81
N GLN A 92 -30.43 14.97 4.12
CA GLN A 92 -31.43 15.34 5.13
C GLN A 92 -31.81 16.82 5.04
N VAL A 93 -30.85 17.72 4.86
CA VAL A 93 -31.09 19.16 4.71
C VAL A 93 -31.99 19.44 3.50
N THR A 94 -31.65 18.89 2.34
CA THR A 94 -32.41 19.13 1.09
C THR A 94 -33.80 18.50 1.07
N ARG A 95 -34.01 17.39 1.79
CA ARG A 95 -35.31 16.71 1.88
C ARG A 95 -36.31 17.47 2.74
N LEU A 96 -35.86 18.07 3.85
CA LEU A 96 -36.73 18.80 4.78
C LEU A 96 -37.22 20.13 4.21
N GLU A 97 -36.44 20.78 3.34
CA GLU A 97 -36.79 22.08 2.75
C GLU A 97 -37.66 21.97 1.47
N GLY A 98 -38.00 20.77 1.02
CA GLY A 98 -38.97 20.57 -0.07
C GLY A 98 -38.55 21.27 -1.38
N TRP A 99 -37.34 21.01 -1.86
CA TRP A 99 -36.84 21.45 -3.18
C TRP A 99 -37.19 22.90 -3.56
N LYS A 100 -36.93 23.85 -2.66
CA LYS A 100 -36.68 25.23 -3.05
C LYS A 100 -35.18 25.43 -2.90
N VAL A 101 -34.49 25.65 -4.01
CA VAL A 101 -33.11 26.16 -3.98
C VAL A 101 -33.27 27.68 -3.89
N PRO A 102 -33.24 28.32 -2.71
CA PRO A 102 -33.24 29.76 -2.65
C PRO A 102 -32.01 30.27 -3.38
N ASP A 103 -32.16 31.33 -4.19
CA ASP A 103 -31.11 31.94 -5.03
C ASP A 103 -29.86 32.42 -4.25
N GLN A 104 -29.83 32.22 -2.94
CA GLN A 104 -28.75 32.52 -2.03
C GLN A 104 -28.53 31.35 -1.06
N VAL A 105 -27.96 30.25 -1.56
CA VAL A 105 -27.34 29.23 -0.70
C VAL A 105 -26.09 29.84 -0.06
N GLN A 106 -26.29 30.65 0.97
CA GLN A 106 -25.22 31.00 1.89
C GLN A 106 -24.98 29.75 2.75
N VAL A 107 -24.12 28.85 2.27
CA VAL A 107 -23.63 27.71 3.05
C VAL A 107 -22.93 28.27 4.28
N ARG A 108 -23.68 28.40 5.37
CA ARG A 108 -23.13 28.82 6.66
C ARG A 108 -22.32 27.63 7.16
N LEU A 109 -20.99 27.71 7.01
CA LEU A 109 -20.05 26.67 7.46
C LEU A 109 -20.20 26.33 8.97
N SER A 110 -20.95 27.13 9.72
CA SER A 110 -21.33 26.90 11.12
C SER A 110 -22.38 25.81 11.35
N ASP A 111 -23.19 25.47 10.33
CA ASP A 111 -24.24 24.43 10.43
C ASP A 111 -23.75 23.04 9.98
N VAL A 112 -22.53 22.95 9.46
CA VAL A 112 -21.82 21.67 9.31
C VAL A 112 -21.41 21.23 10.71
N THR A 113 -22.30 20.46 11.37
CA THR A 113 -22.00 19.88 12.67
C THR A 113 -20.90 18.85 12.48
N VAL A 114 -19.66 19.23 12.82
CA VAL A 114 -18.55 18.28 12.86
C VAL A 114 -18.83 17.28 13.97
N ASP A 115 -19.58 16.23 13.65
CA ASP A 115 -19.93 15.17 14.57
C ASP A 115 -18.67 14.37 14.94
N ARG A 116 -18.68 13.78 16.14
CA ARG A 116 -17.65 12.87 16.62
C ARG A 116 -17.35 11.79 15.58
N THR A 117 -18.36 11.32 14.87
CA THR A 117 -18.24 10.32 13.80
C THR A 117 -17.30 10.78 12.69
N LEU A 118 -17.48 12.01 12.16
CA LEU A 118 -16.62 12.58 11.12
C LEU A 118 -15.18 12.74 11.63
N ILE A 119 -14.99 13.22 12.86
CA ILE A 119 -13.66 13.37 13.47
C ILE A 119 -12.95 12.02 13.53
N VAL A 120 -13.63 10.96 14.00
CA VAL A 120 -13.06 9.61 14.09
C VAL A 120 -12.72 9.05 12.72
N LEU A 121 -13.56 9.27 11.70
CA LEU A 121 -13.34 8.76 10.35
C LEU A 121 -12.17 9.47 9.66
N PHE A 122 -12.05 10.79 9.79
CA PHE A 122 -10.90 11.53 9.27
C PHE A 122 -9.61 11.19 10.02
N ALA A 123 -9.66 11.11 11.36
CA ALA A 123 -8.52 10.71 12.16
C ALA A 123 -8.07 9.27 11.81
N GLY A 124 -9.02 8.34 11.65
CA GLY A 124 -8.75 6.97 11.23
C GLY A 124 -8.11 6.92 9.84
N THR A 125 -8.65 7.67 8.87
CA THR A 125 -8.08 7.78 7.52
C THR A 125 -6.64 8.26 7.57
N GLY A 126 -6.37 9.35 8.29
CA GLY A 126 -5.01 9.89 8.45
C GLY A 126 -4.07 8.92 9.16
N LEU A 127 -4.52 8.29 10.25
CA LEU A 127 -3.73 7.35 11.02
C LEU A 127 -3.34 6.11 10.20
N PHE A 128 -4.32 5.46 9.55
CA PHE A 128 -4.04 4.29 8.72
C PHE A 128 -3.16 4.64 7.52
N SER A 129 -3.37 5.80 6.90
CA SER A 129 -2.50 6.27 5.79
C SER A 129 -1.06 6.48 6.26
N ALA A 130 -0.86 7.08 7.44
CA ALA A 130 0.47 7.25 8.02
C ALA A 130 1.14 5.90 8.34
N ILE A 131 0.41 4.98 8.97
CA ILE A 131 0.92 3.63 9.28
C ILE A 131 1.28 2.88 7.99
N GLY A 132 0.42 2.94 6.97
CA GLY A 132 0.66 2.29 5.68
C GLY A 132 1.86 2.87 4.94
N GLY A 133 2.02 4.20 4.96
CA GLY A 133 3.19 4.89 4.42
C GLY A 133 4.48 4.47 5.12
N LEU A 134 4.49 4.47 6.46
CA LEU A 134 5.64 4.02 7.25
C LEU A 134 5.97 2.55 6.94
N TRP A 135 4.97 1.69 6.82
CA TRP A 135 5.15 0.28 6.47
C TRP A 135 5.82 0.10 5.10
N LEU A 136 5.36 0.83 4.07
CA LEU A 136 5.93 0.80 2.72
C LEU A 136 7.31 1.47 2.62
N ILE A 137 7.74 2.22 3.62
CA ILE A 137 9.10 2.74 3.71
C ILE A 137 10.02 1.72 4.40
N PHE A 138 9.68 1.30 5.62
CA PHE A 138 10.58 0.50 6.45
C PHE A 138 10.69 -0.96 6.00
N ALA A 139 9.58 -1.61 5.66
CA ALA A 139 9.62 -3.04 5.33
C ALA A 139 10.41 -3.33 4.04
N PRO A 140 10.21 -2.58 2.93
CA PRO A 140 11.06 -2.73 1.74
C PRO A 140 12.52 -2.40 2.00
N ALA A 141 12.83 -1.38 2.80
CA ALA A 141 14.21 -1.01 3.14
C ALA A 141 14.96 -2.14 3.85
N LEU A 142 14.33 -2.80 4.82
CA LEU A 142 14.91 -3.97 5.51
C LEU A 142 15.15 -5.14 4.55
N GLY A 143 14.22 -5.40 3.64
CA GLY A 143 14.36 -6.42 2.61
C GLY A 143 15.50 -6.12 1.62
N PHE A 144 15.62 -4.85 1.20
CA PHE A 144 16.68 -4.36 0.33
C PHE A 144 18.06 -4.54 0.96
N ILE A 145 18.23 -4.16 2.22
CA ILE A 145 19.50 -4.28 2.96
C ILE A 145 19.93 -5.75 3.05
N ARG A 146 18.99 -6.66 3.33
CA ARG A 146 19.28 -8.11 3.39
C ARG A 146 19.64 -8.69 2.03
N LEU A 147 18.98 -8.24 0.97
CA LEU A 147 19.33 -8.65 -0.40
C LEU A 147 20.74 -8.17 -0.77
N ALA A 148 21.11 -6.95 -0.36
CA ALA A 148 22.44 -6.39 -0.55
C ALA A 148 23.53 -7.14 0.23
N SER A 149 23.21 -7.70 1.40
CA SER A 149 24.11 -8.56 2.16
C SER A 149 24.15 -10.02 1.66
N ALA A 150 23.50 -10.32 0.52
CA ALA A 150 23.36 -11.67 -0.05
C ALA A 150 22.73 -12.70 0.92
N GLN A 151 21.90 -12.23 1.85
CA GLN A 151 21.20 -13.07 2.82
C GLN A 151 19.75 -13.30 2.39
N GLY A 152 19.31 -14.55 2.38
CA GLY A 152 17.90 -14.89 2.17
C GLY A 152 17.00 -14.44 3.33
N MET A 153 15.70 -14.38 3.04
CA MET A 153 14.64 -14.07 4.02
C MET A 153 14.19 -15.33 4.75
N GLY A 154 14.81 -15.58 5.91
CA GLY A 154 14.46 -16.68 6.82
C GLY A 154 15.56 -17.74 6.88
N HIS A 155 16.25 -17.80 8.02
CA HIS A 155 17.26 -18.79 8.41
C HIS A 155 18.53 -18.89 7.53
N SER A 156 19.50 -18.04 7.86
CA SER A 156 20.91 -18.44 7.87
C SER A 156 21.14 -19.50 8.95
N ALA A 157 20.89 -20.78 8.66
CA ALA A 157 21.53 -21.95 9.27
C ALA A 157 20.78 -23.25 8.89
N ARG A 158 21.34 -24.02 7.95
CA ARG A 158 21.48 -25.50 7.96
C ARG A 158 21.73 -26.00 6.53
N SER A 159 23.01 -26.03 6.16
CA SER A 159 23.64 -27.11 5.40
C SER A 159 25.15 -26.96 5.57
#